data_AF-A0A2V7Y7K2-F1
#
_entry.id   AF-A0A2V7Y7K2-F1
#
_cell.length_a   1.000
_cell.length_b   1.000
_cell.length_c   1.000
_cell.angle_alpha   90.00
_cell.angle_beta   90.00
_cell.angle_gamma   90.00
#
_symmetry.space_group_name_H-M   'P 1'
#
loop_
_entity.id
_entity.type
_entity.pdbx_description
1 polymer ?
#
loop_
_entity_poly.entity_id
_entity_poly.type
_entity_poly.pdbx_seq_one_letter_code
_entity_poly.pdbx_strand_id
1 'polypeptide(L)' 'MKTGRLLKFHRPGGDVQAYLYREAGLFRASVFVLGSSGPKDVPLETLTGETEAGVERDLRAWIERHFPAK' A
#
# COMPACT_ATOMS: atom_id res chain seq x y z
N MET A 1 -4.09 -18.61 -7.60
CA MET A 1 -4.82 -17.47 -6.99
C MET A 1 -3.81 -16.62 -6.23
N LYS A 2 -3.71 -15.31 -6.51
CA LYS A 2 -2.85 -14.41 -5.72
C LYS A 2 -3.57 -14.16 -4.38
N THR A 3 -3.12 -14.79 -3.31
CA THR A 3 -3.57 -14.49 -1.95
C THR A 3 -2.95 -13.16 -1.54
N GLY A 4 -3.77 -12.12 -1.49
CA GLY A 4 -3.38 -10.79 -1.06
C GLY A 4 -4.51 -10.09 -0.34
N ARG A 5 -4.16 -9.13 0.51
CA ARG A 5 -5.08 -8.32 1.30
C ARG A 5 -5.01 -6.87 0.85
N LEU A 6 -6.17 -6.27 0.67
CA LEU A 6 -6.30 -4.84 0.42
C LEU A 6 -6.37 -4.08 1.75
N LEU A 7 -5.45 -3.14 1.94
CA LEU A 7 -5.44 -2.21 3.05
C LEU A 7 -5.91 -0.85 2.54
N LYS A 8 -6.82 -0.21 3.27
CA LYS A 8 -7.39 1.10 2.91
C LYS A 8 -7.11 2.10 4.00
N PHE A 9 -6.68 3.30 3.62
CA PHE A 9 -6.29 4.38 4.52
C PHE A 9 -7.01 5.65 4.05
N HIS A 10 -7.94 6.13 4.86
CA HIS A 10 -8.65 7.38 4.59
C HIS A 10 -7.74 8.56 4.95
N ARG A 11 -7.51 9.47 3.99
CA ARG A 11 -6.59 10.61 4.14
C ARG A 11 -7.18 11.91 3.57
N PRO A 12 -6.76 13.08 4.08
CA PRO A 12 -7.12 14.36 3.48
C PRO A 12 -6.59 14.43 2.05
N GLY A 13 -7.47 14.67 1.08
CA GLY A 13 -7.09 14.77 -0.35
C GLY A 13 -7.23 13.50 -1.17
N GLY A 14 -7.60 12.36 -0.55
CA GLY A 14 -7.91 11.12 -1.26
C GLY A 14 -7.69 9.87 -0.41
N ASP A 15 -8.28 8.76 -0.84
CA ASP A 15 -8.05 7.48 -0.19
C ASP A 15 -6.72 6.88 -0.68
N VAL A 16 -5.90 6.40 0.24
CA VAL A 16 -4.71 5.61 -0.08
C VAL A 16 -5.05 4.14 0.10
N GLN A 17 -4.78 3.34 -0.92
CA GLN A 17 -4.96 1.89 -0.90
C GLN A 17 -3.62 1.20 -1.08
N ALA A 18 -3.43 0.06 -0.43
CA ALA A 18 -2.26 -0.75 -0.61
C ALA A 18 -2.65 -2.21 -0.75
N TYR A 19 -2.17 -2.87 -1.80
CA TYR A 19 -2.39 -4.29 -2.01
C TYR A 19 -1.16 -5.05 -1.51
N LEU A 20 -1.32 -5.80 -0.41
CA LEU A 20 -0.30 -6.64 0.19
C LEU A 20 -0.47 -8.07 -0.32
N TYR A 21 0.53 -8.63 -0.98
CA TYR A 21 0.46 -9.95 -1.61
C TYR A 21 1.79 -10.67 -1.52
N ARG A 22 1.77 -11.99 -1.70
CA ARG A 22 2.99 -12.79 -1.81
C ARG A 22 3.32 -13.08 -3.27
N GLU A 23 4.56 -12.86 -3.67
CA GLU A 23 5.06 -13.13 -5.02
C GLU A 23 6.51 -13.61 -4.96
N ALA A 24 6.81 -14.70 -5.67
CA ALA A 24 8.15 -15.31 -5.72
C ALA A 24 8.79 -15.54 -4.33
N GLY A 25 7.99 -15.93 -3.34
CA GLY A 25 8.46 -16.21 -1.98
C GLY A 25 8.51 -15.01 -1.05
N LEU A 26 8.46 -13.77 -1.58
CA LEU A 26 8.51 -12.52 -0.83
C LEU A 26 7.11 -11.90 -0.67
N PHE A 27 6.95 -11.09 0.36
CA PHE A 27 5.78 -10.23 0.53
C PHE A 27 6.04 -8.89 -0.15
N ARG A 28 5.02 -8.37 -0.84
CA ARG A 28 5.03 -7.11 -1.56
C ARG A 28 3.80 -6.30 -1.21
N ALA A 29 3.94 -5.00 -1.05
CA ALA A 29 2.82 -4.07 -0.87
C ALA A 29 2.90 -2.96 -1.91
N SER A 30 1.95 -2.91 -2.84
CA SER A 30 1.87 -1.87 -3.87
C SER A 30 0.85 -0.81 -3.47
N VAL A 31 1.27 0.46 -3.42
CA VAL A 31 0.47 1.60 -2.93
C VAL A 31 -0.15 2.36 -4.09
N PHE A 32 -1.42 2.71 -3.97
CA PHE A 32 -2.21 3.46 -4.93
C PHE A 32 -2.92 4.61 -4.22
N VAL A 33 -2.98 5.77 -4.87
CA VAL A 33 -3.75 6.92 -4.37
C VAL A 33 -4.97 7.10 -5.26
N LEU A 34 -6.15 7.06 -4.64
CA LEU A 34 -7.43 7.36 -5.27
C LEU A 34 -7.79 8.80 -4.95
N GLY A 35 -7.47 9.70 -5.89
CA GLY A 35 -7.87 11.10 -5.87
C GLY A 35 -8.88 11.42 -6.98
N SER A 36 -9.27 12.69 -7.09
CA SER A 36 -10.25 13.20 -8.09
C SER A 36 -9.84 12.97 -9.55
N SER A 37 -8.60 12.60 -9.82
CA SER A 37 -8.08 12.25 -11.16
C SER A 37 -8.05 10.74 -11.46
N GLY A 38 -8.73 9.92 -10.63
CA GLY A 38 -8.86 8.48 -10.84
C GLY A 38 -7.64 7.66 -10.41
N PRO A 39 -7.74 6.32 -10.43
CA PRO A 39 -6.62 5.45 -10.15
C PRO A 39 -5.53 5.65 -11.21
N LYS A 40 -4.32 6.01 -10.78
CA LYS A 40 -3.15 5.83 -11.63
C LYS A 40 -2.84 4.33 -11.63
N ASP A 41 -2.88 3.69 -12.80
CA ASP A 41 -2.57 2.25 -12.95
C ASP A 41 -1.13 1.90 -12.54
N VAL A 42 -0.31 2.90 -12.24
CA VAL A 42 1.04 2.76 -11.73
C VAL A 42 1.03 2.92 -10.21
N PRO A 43 1.53 1.94 -9.45
CA PRO A 43 1.68 2.08 -8.01
C PRO A 43 2.64 3.22 -7.69
N LEU A 44 2.26 4.06 -6.73
CA LEU A 44 3.07 5.17 -6.25
C LEU A 44 4.35 4.69 -5.55
N GLU A 45 4.25 3.55 -4.87
CA GLU A 45 5.35 2.91 -4.15
C GLU A 45 5.12 1.40 -4.12
N THR A 46 6.19 0.62 -4.05
CA THR A 46 6.11 -0.82 -3.76
C THR A 46 7.14 -1.23 -2.72
N LEU A 47 6.65 -1.63 -1.54
CA LEU A 47 7.49 -2.18 -0.49
C LEU A 47 7.63 -3.69 -0.64
N THR A 48 8.78 -4.25 -0.28
CA THR A 48 9.03 -5.69 -0.33
C THR A 48 9.70 -6.16 0.96
N GLY A 49 9.48 -7.41 1.35
CA GLY A 49 10.09 -7.98 2.55
C GLY A 49 9.82 -9.48 2.72
N GLU A 50 10.46 -10.08 3.72
CA GLU A 50 10.43 -11.53 3.95
C GLU A 50 9.18 -11.99 4.71
N THR A 51 8.51 -11.09 5.44
CA THR A 51 7.33 -11.40 6.26
C THR A 51 6.18 -10.44 5.97
N GLU A 52 4.94 -10.94 6.03
CA GLU A 52 3.75 -10.12 5.83
C GLU A 52 3.68 -8.96 6.84
N ALA A 53 3.89 -9.29 8.13
CA ALA A 53 3.81 -8.34 9.22
C ALA A 53 4.89 -7.24 9.12
N GLY A 54 6.11 -7.59 8.66
CA GLY A 54 7.17 -6.61 8.42
C GLY A 54 6.79 -5.63 7.32
N VAL A 55 6.33 -6.14 6.17
CA VAL A 55 5.91 -5.31 5.05
C VAL A 55 4.70 -4.44 5.42
N GLU A 56 3.73 -4.97 6.16
CA GLU A 56 2.59 -4.17 6.63
C GLU A 56 3.02 -3.05 7.59
N ARG A 57 3.92 -3.33 8.53
CA ARG A 57 4.44 -2.31 9.45
C ARG A 57 5.15 -1.20 8.69
N ASP A 58 6.04 -1.56 7.77
CA ASP A 58 6.83 -0.59 7.00
C ASP A 58 5.95 0.21 6.04
N LEU A 59 4.94 -0.44 5.45
CA LEU A 59 3.90 0.21 4.66
C LEU A 59 3.13 1.25 5.48
N ARG A 60 2.68 0.90 6.70
CA ARG A 60 1.96 1.84 7.56
C ARG A 60 2.83 3.04 7.91
N ALA A 61 4.09 2.82 8.27
CA ALA A 61 5.04 3.90 8.57
C ALA A 61 5.28 4.80 7.34
N TRP A 62 5.41 4.21 6.15
CA TRP A 62 5.53 4.96 4.90
C TRP A 62 4.29 5.80 4.62
N ILE A 63 3.08 5.24 4.79
CA ILE A 63 1.82 5.96 4.58
C ILE A 63 1.69 7.12 5.57
N GLU A 64 1.96 6.94 6.85
CA GLU A 64 1.89 8.03 7.83
C GLU A 64 2.87 9.17 7.50
N ARG A 65 4.07 8.84 6.97
CA ARG A 65 5.07 9.84 6.58
C ARG A 65 4.68 10.64 5.33
N HIS A 66 4.03 10.01 4.35
CA HIS A 66 3.70 10.64 3.06
C HIS A 66 2.27 11.18 2.98
N PHE A 67 1.36 10.53 3.70
CA PHE A 67 -0.06 10.86 3.80
C PHE A 67 -0.47 10.90 5.27
N PRO A 68 -0.09 11.94 6.01
CA PRO A 68 -0.49 12.10 7.41
C PRO A 68 -2.01 12.19 7.54
N ALA A 69 -2.58 11.55 8.56
CA ALA A 69 -4.02 11.48 8.76
C ALA A 69 -4.67 12.85 9.07
N LYS A 70 -3.99 13.68 9.86
CA LYS A 70 -4.16 15.12 10.12
C LYS A 70 -3.37 15.47 11.38
#